data_AF-A0A418RFK8-F1
#
_entry.id   AF-A0A418RFK8-F1
#
_cell.length_a   1.000
_cell.length_b   1.000
_cell.length_c   1.000
_cell.angle_alpha   90.00
_cell.angle_beta   90.00
_cell.angle_gamma   90.00
#
_symmetry.space_group_name_H-M   'P 1'
#
loop_
_entity.id
_entity.type
_entity.pdbx_description
1 polymer ?
#
loop_
_entity_poly.entity_id
_entity_poly.type
_entity_poly.pdbx_seq_one_letter_code
_entity_poly.pdbx_strand_id
1 'polypeptide(L)'
;MIEAINENYMSFFLLSEIFMVVFVHANNYQVGDCEFFAAWELWFDIFGNGLNALTDSLPRHNTIDSMLSLETEENNNTGNTRKFSLEYLSRVLVPSSYRNTMQVTKPFMVANNYLFSHIRSRSPYSNRIVNSAQLTEHARNILESCREQPGWDELKELIESRLDSDIEVSDVNTNITKLVAVGYEVEDKDSSPDSPLNGTDQQNQDIPVFNFNTFIQDFVTYVNNDPYQPMYRGAPYLDPITGWSDRLSNYFWPKPEINLDVTLTNLTHINTPAADFMGAINNFPKDSHVALVDWANQIFKWGGVPQTFIYSDVLDVLSSVSLGVPHNNARMNSGWTKVASFASEALPPHQHLVIWDSRVAHSIVTRFERMLLQGGIIGLPEELNGIGYVQGRGGNRKRYRYNTTRWRNGYGRWDTVFQGSKIVRLIRDELNSRNGNEFKCPVNNGIWTVRLVEMVLFMDGY
;
A
#
# COMPACT_ATOMS: atom_id res chain seq x y z
N MET A 1 -16.46 -30.74 9.91
CA MET A 1 -16.06 -30.33 8.55
C MET A 1 -15.22 -29.06 8.57
N ILE A 2 -15.60 -28.01 9.32
CA ILE A 2 -14.73 -26.83 9.53
C ILE A 2 -13.51 -27.14 10.43
N GLU A 3 -13.66 -28.03 11.43
CA GLU A 3 -12.51 -28.52 12.24
C GLU A 3 -11.41 -29.17 11.38
N ALA A 4 -11.79 -29.84 10.28
CA ALA A 4 -10.86 -30.48 9.35
C ALA A 4 -10.06 -29.48 8.49
N ILE A 5 -10.36 -28.18 8.52
CA ILE A 5 -9.61 -27.16 7.78
C ILE A 5 -8.53 -26.53 8.68
N ASN A 6 -8.85 -26.27 9.96
CA ASN A 6 -7.86 -25.80 10.93
C ASN A 6 -6.88 -26.89 11.37
N GLU A 7 -7.31 -28.15 11.50
CA GLU A 7 -6.38 -29.26 11.75
C GLU A 7 -5.43 -29.51 10.57
N ASN A 8 -5.87 -29.30 9.32
CA ASN A 8 -4.98 -29.45 8.16
C ASN A 8 -3.87 -28.38 8.15
N TYR A 9 -4.15 -27.10 8.40
CA TYR A 9 -3.10 -26.07 8.39
C TYR A 9 -2.04 -26.22 9.50
N MET A 10 -2.37 -26.84 10.64
CA MET A 10 -1.42 -27.11 11.72
C MET A 10 -0.79 -28.51 11.66
N SER A 11 -1.42 -29.50 11.02
CA SER A 11 -0.86 -30.86 10.87
C SER A 11 -0.05 -31.07 9.59
N PHE A 12 -0.25 -30.27 8.53
CA PHE A 12 0.60 -30.35 7.31
C PHE A 12 2.07 -29.96 7.56
N PHE A 13 2.38 -29.27 8.66
CA PHE A 13 3.77 -28.94 9.06
C PHE A 13 4.41 -29.98 10.01
N LEU A 14 3.73 -31.09 10.31
CA LEU A 14 4.27 -32.15 11.17
C LEU A 14 4.82 -33.32 10.35
N LEU A 15 6.17 -33.41 10.29
CA LEU A 15 7.03 -34.61 10.09
C LEU A 15 8.24 -34.42 9.14
N SER A 16 8.62 -33.19 8.81
CA SER A 16 10.02 -32.85 8.52
C SER A 16 10.60 -32.00 9.66
N GLU A 17 11.92 -31.95 9.80
CA GLU A 17 12.56 -30.97 10.69
C GLU A 17 12.13 -29.57 10.23
N ILE A 18 11.52 -28.78 11.12
CA ILE A 18 11.01 -27.45 10.78
C ILE A 18 12.20 -26.49 10.68
N PHE A 19 12.81 -26.47 9.50
CA PHE A 19 13.84 -25.51 9.13
C PHE A 19 13.20 -24.14 8.90
N MET A 20 13.84 -23.12 9.48
CA MET A 20 13.32 -21.76 9.56
C MET A 20 14.45 -20.78 9.29
N VAL A 21 14.20 -19.79 8.43
CA VAL A 21 15.13 -18.69 8.17
C VAL A 21 15.15 -17.75 9.36
N VAL A 22 16.31 -17.65 10.02
CA VAL A 22 16.50 -16.86 11.25
C VAL A 22 17.06 -15.48 10.94
N PHE A 23 16.27 -14.44 11.26
CA PHE A 23 16.64 -13.04 11.17
C PHE A 23 17.22 -12.55 12.50
N VAL A 24 18.53 -12.80 12.71
CA VAL A 24 19.24 -12.52 13.97
C VAL A 24 19.03 -11.09 14.48
N HIS A 25 19.00 -10.08 13.59
CA HIS A 25 18.81 -8.68 13.96
C HIS A 25 17.35 -8.23 14.08
N ALA A 26 16.40 -9.12 13.80
CA ALA A 26 14.97 -8.92 14.03
C ALA A 26 14.49 -9.65 15.30
N ASN A 27 15.28 -9.60 16.38
CA ASN A 27 15.05 -10.36 17.61
C ASN A 27 14.90 -11.88 17.38
N ASN A 28 15.75 -12.43 16.50
CA ASN A 28 15.68 -13.82 16.02
C ASN A 28 14.30 -14.20 15.44
N TYR A 29 13.59 -13.25 14.82
CA TYR A 29 12.36 -13.54 14.07
C TYR A 29 12.63 -14.65 13.04
N GLN A 30 11.64 -15.50 12.83
CA GLN A 30 11.74 -16.69 12.00
C GLN A 30 10.66 -16.70 10.92
N VAL A 31 11.02 -17.16 9.74
CA VAL A 31 10.13 -17.37 8.59
C VAL A 31 10.34 -18.81 8.12
N GLY A 32 9.26 -19.53 7.79
CA GLY A 32 9.39 -20.90 7.27
C GLY A 32 10.11 -20.93 5.93
N ASP A 33 10.91 -21.96 5.66
CA ASP A 33 11.72 -22.05 4.44
C ASP A 33 10.89 -21.81 3.18
N CYS A 34 9.70 -22.42 3.04
CA CYS A 34 8.84 -22.20 1.86
C CYS A 34 8.31 -20.75 1.75
N GLU A 35 8.04 -20.05 2.85
CA GLU A 35 7.64 -18.63 2.80
C GLU A 35 8.81 -17.75 2.37
N PHE A 36 10.02 -18.05 2.83
CA PHE A 36 11.23 -17.39 2.36
C PHE A 36 11.51 -17.70 0.88
N PHE A 37 11.33 -18.95 0.46
CA PHE A 37 11.60 -19.39 -0.91
C PHE A 37 10.60 -18.83 -1.92
N ALA A 38 9.32 -18.75 -1.57
CA ALA A 38 8.30 -18.07 -2.37
C ALA A 38 8.70 -16.60 -2.63
N ALA A 39 9.21 -15.93 -1.59
CA ALA A 39 9.73 -14.58 -1.68
C ALA A 39 11.01 -14.47 -2.52
N TRP A 40 11.96 -15.41 -2.35
CA TRP A 40 13.19 -15.48 -3.13
C TRP A 40 12.91 -15.65 -4.62
N GLU A 41 12.09 -16.63 -5.01
CA GLU A 41 11.74 -16.86 -6.40
C GLU A 41 11.01 -15.67 -7.02
N LEU A 42 10.02 -15.12 -6.32
CA LEU A 42 9.33 -13.91 -6.76
C LEU A 42 10.28 -12.70 -6.92
N TRP A 43 11.36 -12.62 -6.14
CA TRP A 43 12.39 -11.58 -6.29
C TRP A 43 13.19 -11.71 -7.59
N PHE A 44 13.45 -12.94 -8.02
CA PHE A 44 14.04 -13.24 -9.34
C PHE A 44 13.05 -12.97 -10.47
N ASP A 45 11.78 -13.37 -10.31
CA ASP A 45 10.72 -13.13 -11.30
C ASP A 45 10.51 -11.63 -11.57
N ILE A 46 10.43 -10.79 -10.52
CA ILE A 46 10.15 -9.36 -10.64
C ILE A 46 11.36 -8.55 -11.12
N PHE A 47 12.55 -8.80 -10.56
CA PHE A 47 13.72 -7.95 -10.81
C PHE A 47 14.79 -8.66 -11.65
N GLY A 48 15.07 -9.92 -11.34
CA GLY A 48 16.19 -10.71 -11.88
C GLY A 48 16.02 -11.17 -13.33
N ASN A 49 15.59 -10.28 -14.22
CA ASN A 49 15.34 -10.54 -15.64
C ASN A 49 16.45 -11.38 -16.30
N GLY A 50 16.12 -12.59 -16.74
CA GLY A 50 17.04 -13.54 -17.38
C GLY A 50 17.91 -14.37 -16.43
N LEU A 51 17.71 -14.28 -15.12
CA LEU A 51 18.41 -15.06 -14.08
C LEU A 51 17.53 -16.19 -13.57
N ASN A 52 18.15 -17.28 -13.11
CA ASN A 52 17.46 -18.46 -12.60
C ASN A 52 17.58 -18.54 -11.06
N ALA A 53 16.43 -18.50 -10.36
CA ALA A 53 16.35 -18.52 -8.90
C ALA A 53 17.04 -19.73 -8.22
N LEU A 54 17.19 -20.87 -8.90
CA LEU A 54 17.88 -22.05 -8.37
C LEU A 54 19.40 -21.92 -8.43
N THR A 55 19.95 -21.32 -9.49
CA THR A 55 21.38 -21.39 -9.82
C THR A 55 22.11 -20.07 -9.71
N ASP A 56 21.45 -18.94 -9.93
CA ASP A 56 22.05 -17.63 -9.85
C ASP A 56 22.06 -17.09 -8.42
N SER A 57 22.82 -16.01 -8.21
CA SER A 57 23.10 -15.47 -6.89
C SER A 57 22.49 -14.11 -6.68
N LEU A 58 21.91 -13.90 -5.51
CA LEU A 58 21.36 -12.62 -5.09
C LEU A 58 22.44 -11.78 -4.38
N PRO A 59 22.73 -10.53 -4.81
CA PRO A 59 23.68 -9.66 -4.11
C PRO A 59 23.29 -9.48 -2.64
N ARG A 60 24.25 -9.56 -1.71
CA ARG A 60 23.92 -9.42 -0.28
C ARG A 60 23.52 -7.98 0.06
N HIS A 61 24.31 -7.00 -0.37
CA HIS A 61 24.11 -5.55 -0.11
C HIS A 61 23.74 -5.18 1.34
N ASN A 62 24.25 -5.93 2.32
CA ASN A 62 23.97 -5.64 3.73
C ASN A 62 24.50 -4.25 4.10
N THR A 63 23.62 -3.35 4.53
CA THR A 63 23.94 -1.97 4.84
C THR A 63 23.24 -1.49 6.10
N ILE A 64 23.79 -0.47 6.76
CA ILE A 64 23.13 0.26 7.84
C ILE A 64 22.08 1.25 7.31
N ASP A 65 22.09 1.54 6.01
CA ASP A 65 21.13 2.46 5.40
C ASP A 65 19.68 1.95 5.57
N SER A 66 18.72 2.86 5.53
CA SER A 66 17.29 2.54 5.62
C SER A 66 16.80 1.63 4.49
N MET A 67 15.65 0.98 4.67
CA MET A 67 15.02 0.22 3.58
C MET A 67 14.71 1.12 2.38
N LEU A 68 14.34 2.39 2.64
CA LEU A 68 14.04 3.40 1.64
C LEU A 68 15.26 3.74 0.75
N SER A 69 16.46 3.88 1.32
CA SER A 69 17.67 4.17 0.54
C SER A 69 18.09 3.00 -0.36
N LEU A 70 17.85 1.75 0.05
CA LEU A 70 17.98 0.59 -0.84
C LEU A 70 16.96 0.61 -1.99
N GLU A 71 15.85 1.34 -1.80
CA GLU A 71 14.85 1.53 -2.84
C GLU A 71 15.16 2.68 -3.79
N THR A 72 15.64 3.81 -3.26
CA THR A 72 15.83 5.07 -4.00
C THR A 72 17.24 5.30 -4.53
N GLU A 73 18.23 4.45 -4.19
CA GLU A 73 19.51 4.44 -4.88
C GLU A 73 19.37 3.85 -6.29
N GLU A 74 18.79 4.63 -7.20
CA GLU A 74 19.19 4.62 -8.59
C GLU A 74 20.55 5.31 -8.70
N ASN A 75 21.57 4.57 -9.14
CA ASN A 75 22.80 5.22 -9.58
C ASN A 75 22.51 5.93 -10.91
N ASN A 76 22.53 7.28 -10.90
CA ASN A 76 22.20 8.19 -12.02
C ASN A 76 22.82 7.87 -13.39
N ASN A 77 23.88 7.07 -13.43
CA ASN A 77 24.57 6.69 -14.67
C ASN A 77 24.28 5.24 -15.13
N THR A 78 23.36 4.51 -14.49
CA THR A 78 23.18 3.06 -14.76
C THR A 78 21.77 2.47 -14.63
N GLY A 79 20.77 3.18 -14.10
CA GLY A 79 19.40 2.62 -13.90
C GLY A 79 19.33 1.49 -12.87
N ASN A 80 20.39 1.31 -12.08
CA ASN A 80 20.53 0.22 -11.13
C ASN A 80 19.86 0.54 -9.81
N THR A 81 18.74 -0.13 -9.49
CA THR A 81 18.16 -0.10 -8.14
C THR A 81 18.83 -1.16 -7.25
N ARG A 82 19.07 -0.86 -5.96
CA ARG A 82 19.55 -1.89 -4.99
C ARG A 82 18.46 -2.89 -4.57
N LYS A 83 17.25 -2.79 -5.12
CA LYS A 83 16.09 -3.67 -4.85
C LYS A 83 16.44 -5.13 -5.03
N PHE A 84 17.12 -5.53 -6.11
CA PHE A 84 17.60 -6.90 -6.28
C PHE A 84 18.80 -7.21 -5.37
N SER A 85 18.50 -7.40 -4.09
CA SER A 85 19.44 -7.84 -3.07
C SER A 85 18.72 -8.65 -1.99
N LEU A 86 19.50 -9.53 -1.36
CA LEU A 86 19.03 -10.35 -0.24
C LEU A 86 18.71 -9.48 0.97
N GLU A 87 19.41 -8.35 1.14
CA GLU A 87 19.11 -7.35 2.18
C GLU A 87 17.71 -6.76 2.04
N TYR A 88 17.31 -6.36 0.82
CA TYR A 88 15.96 -5.81 0.60
C TYR A 88 14.89 -6.88 0.84
N LEU A 89 15.06 -8.06 0.23
CA LEU A 89 14.17 -9.21 0.41
C LEU A 89 13.99 -9.57 1.90
N SER A 90 15.09 -9.64 2.65
CA SER A 90 15.06 -9.91 4.10
C SER A 90 14.30 -8.85 4.88
N ARG A 91 14.41 -7.57 4.49
CA ARG A 91 13.71 -6.46 5.13
C ARG A 91 12.21 -6.43 4.81
N VAL A 92 11.76 -6.99 3.69
CA VAL A 92 10.33 -7.19 3.42
C VAL A 92 9.73 -8.18 4.42
N LEU A 93 10.43 -9.30 4.63
CA LEU A 93 9.93 -10.46 5.37
C LEU A 93 9.89 -10.25 6.90
N VAL A 94 10.81 -9.45 7.47
CA VAL A 94 10.78 -9.14 8.91
C VAL A 94 9.66 -8.16 9.28
N PRO A 95 9.19 -8.15 10.55
CA PRO A 95 8.22 -7.19 11.05
C PRO A 95 8.65 -5.75 10.80
N SER A 96 7.65 -4.86 10.65
CA SER A 96 7.84 -3.43 10.37
C SER A 96 8.90 -2.75 11.25
N SER A 97 9.02 -3.14 12.52
CA SER A 97 9.99 -2.55 13.44
C SER A 97 11.47 -2.82 13.11
N TYR A 98 11.78 -3.87 12.34
CA TYR A 98 13.16 -4.29 12.05
C TYR A 98 13.59 -4.03 10.60
N ARG A 99 12.72 -3.42 9.78
CA ARG A 99 12.99 -3.21 8.34
C ARG A 99 14.07 -2.15 8.07
N ASN A 100 14.31 -1.22 8.99
CA ASN A 100 15.45 -0.31 8.96
C ASN A 100 16.71 -0.88 9.63
N THR A 101 16.64 -2.10 10.17
CA THR A 101 17.79 -2.80 10.75
C THR A 101 18.46 -3.66 9.68
N MET A 102 19.80 -3.67 9.67
CA MET A 102 20.58 -4.49 8.74
C MET A 102 20.36 -5.98 9.00
N GLN A 103 19.88 -6.73 8.02
CA GLN A 103 19.54 -8.15 8.21
C GLN A 103 20.66 -9.11 7.79
N VAL A 104 21.20 -8.97 6.58
CA VAL A 104 22.00 -10.00 5.87
C VAL A 104 23.48 -9.91 6.22
N THR A 105 23.75 -9.77 7.51
CA THR A 105 25.07 -9.70 8.13
C THR A 105 25.80 -11.06 8.13
N LYS A 106 27.04 -11.11 8.65
CA LYS A 106 27.74 -12.40 8.85
C LYS A 106 26.95 -13.36 9.76
N PRO A 107 26.42 -12.94 10.94
CA PRO A 107 25.52 -13.78 11.74
C PRO A 107 24.35 -14.40 10.97
N PHE A 108 23.66 -13.63 10.11
CA PHE A 108 22.57 -14.17 9.28
C PHE A 108 23.05 -15.27 8.32
N MET A 109 24.19 -15.07 7.65
CA MET A 109 24.76 -16.10 6.77
C MET A 109 25.22 -17.35 7.52
N VAL A 110 25.60 -17.22 8.80
CA VAL A 110 25.99 -18.36 9.64
C VAL A 110 24.76 -19.12 10.16
N ALA A 111 23.73 -18.41 10.62
CA ALA A 111 22.48 -19.01 11.09
C ALA A 111 21.74 -19.75 9.97
N ASN A 112 21.83 -19.26 8.74
CA ASN A 112 21.16 -19.80 7.56
C ASN A 112 22.14 -20.44 6.56
N ASN A 113 23.24 -21.03 7.06
CA ASN A 113 24.30 -21.61 6.24
C ASN A 113 23.86 -22.89 5.49
N TYR A 114 22.82 -23.57 5.97
CA TYR A 114 22.18 -24.69 5.28
C TYR A 114 21.50 -24.23 3.97
N LEU A 115 21.01 -22.98 3.93
CA LEU A 115 20.40 -22.38 2.74
C LEU A 115 21.42 -21.72 1.80
N PHE A 116 22.41 -21.00 2.34
CA PHE A 116 23.22 -20.09 1.53
C PHE A 116 24.73 -20.39 1.51
N SER A 117 25.25 -20.62 0.32
CA SER A 117 26.67 -20.49 0.01
C SER A 117 27.05 -19.01 -0.12
N HIS A 118 28.11 -18.59 0.58
CA HIS A 118 28.68 -17.26 0.42
C HIS A 118 29.62 -17.21 -0.80
N ILE A 119 29.24 -16.48 -1.85
CA ILE A 119 30.06 -16.35 -3.06
C ILE A 119 30.40 -14.88 -3.36
N ARG A 120 31.32 -14.68 -4.30
CA ARG A 120 31.52 -13.39 -4.96
C ARG A 120 31.11 -13.52 -6.42
N SER A 121 30.12 -12.74 -6.83
CA SER A 121 29.59 -12.76 -8.20
C SER A 121 29.52 -11.35 -8.78
N ARG A 122 29.42 -11.29 -10.11
CA ARG A 122 29.22 -10.04 -10.85
C ARG A 122 27.75 -9.65 -10.71
N SER A 123 27.50 -8.51 -10.08
CA SER A 123 26.16 -7.93 -9.96
C SER A 123 25.59 -7.70 -11.37
N PRO A 124 24.39 -8.22 -11.71
CA PRO A 124 23.81 -8.09 -13.05
C PRO A 124 23.54 -6.62 -13.43
N TYR A 125 23.32 -5.79 -12.42
CA TYR A 125 23.07 -4.35 -12.52
C TYR A 125 24.37 -3.53 -12.58
N SER A 126 25.16 -3.56 -11.50
CA SER A 126 26.34 -2.68 -11.39
C SER A 126 27.56 -3.18 -12.18
N ASN A 127 27.51 -4.39 -12.71
CA ASN A 127 28.63 -5.08 -13.36
C ASN A 127 29.90 -5.20 -12.46
N ARG A 128 29.77 -4.93 -11.15
CA ARG A 128 30.85 -5.01 -10.15
C ARG A 128 30.83 -6.37 -9.45
N ILE A 129 32.00 -6.83 -8.98
CA ILE A 129 32.11 -8.06 -8.20
C ILE A 129 31.74 -7.77 -6.73
N VAL A 130 30.55 -8.19 -6.33
CA VAL A 130 29.97 -7.98 -4.99
C VAL A 130 29.97 -9.27 -4.17
N ASN A 131 29.69 -9.17 -2.87
CA ASN A 131 29.38 -10.35 -2.05
C ASN A 131 27.93 -10.73 -2.29
N SER A 132 27.69 -12.02 -2.55
CA SER A 132 26.37 -12.55 -2.93
C SER A 132 26.06 -13.84 -2.17
N ALA A 133 24.79 -14.18 -2.09
CA ALA A 133 24.32 -15.47 -1.61
C ALA A 133 23.84 -16.29 -2.81
N GLN A 134 24.16 -17.58 -2.81
CA GLN A 134 23.67 -18.56 -3.79
C GLN A 134 23.09 -19.73 -3.00
N LEU A 135 22.03 -20.35 -3.51
CA LEU A 135 21.45 -21.52 -2.88
C LEU A 135 22.44 -22.70 -2.84
N THR A 136 22.56 -23.34 -1.68
CA THR A 136 23.24 -24.64 -1.57
C THR A 136 22.49 -25.69 -2.40
N GLU A 137 23.09 -26.87 -2.57
CA GLU A 137 22.39 -28.01 -3.20
C GLU A 137 21.16 -28.43 -2.38
N HIS A 138 21.31 -28.50 -1.05
CA HIS A 138 20.20 -28.78 -0.13
C HIS A 138 19.08 -27.75 -0.23
N ALA A 139 19.42 -26.46 -0.30
CA ALA A 139 18.47 -25.36 -0.45
C ALA A 139 17.67 -25.42 -1.75
N ARG A 140 18.30 -25.83 -2.87
CA ARG A 140 17.60 -26.05 -4.14
C ARG A 140 16.58 -27.17 -4.04
N ASN A 141 16.96 -28.27 -3.40
CA ASN A 141 16.05 -29.40 -3.19
C ASN A 141 14.86 -29.00 -2.29
N ILE A 142 15.07 -28.12 -1.29
CA ILE A 142 13.96 -27.56 -0.48
C ILE A 142 13.06 -26.66 -1.34
N LEU A 143 13.62 -25.74 -2.14
CA LEU A 143 12.84 -24.88 -3.05
C LEU A 143 11.99 -25.71 -4.03
N GLU A 144 12.56 -26.76 -4.63
CA GLU A 144 11.83 -27.69 -5.50
C GLU A 144 10.74 -28.43 -4.73
N SER A 145 11.03 -28.93 -3.52
CA SER A 145 10.04 -29.58 -2.65
C SER A 145 8.89 -28.63 -2.25
N CYS A 146 9.17 -27.34 -2.02
CA CYS A 146 8.15 -26.34 -1.69
C CYS A 146 7.22 -26.05 -2.88
N ARG A 147 7.73 -26.05 -4.10
CA ARG A 147 6.92 -25.87 -5.34
C ARG A 147 5.92 -27.00 -5.57
N GLU A 148 6.21 -28.20 -5.05
CA GLU A 148 5.31 -29.36 -5.11
C GLU A 148 4.23 -29.34 -4.02
N GLN A 149 4.28 -28.42 -3.05
CA GLN A 149 3.30 -28.34 -1.97
C GLN A 149 2.00 -27.66 -2.45
N PRO A 150 0.81 -28.22 -2.12
CA PRO A 150 -0.45 -27.50 -2.23
C PRO A 150 -0.39 -26.20 -1.41
N GLY A 151 -0.77 -25.07 -2.00
CA GLY A 151 -0.66 -23.75 -1.36
C GLY A 151 0.54 -22.91 -1.80
N TRP A 152 1.42 -23.42 -2.68
CA TRP A 152 2.62 -22.69 -3.13
C TRP A 152 2.29 -21.39 -3.90
N ASP A 153 1.32 -21.44 -4.83
CA ASP A 153 0.93 -20.27 -5.61
C ASP A 153 0.21 -19.23 -4.72
N GLU A 154 -0.67 -19.68 -3.82
CA GLU A 154 -1.31 -18.83 -2.82
C GLU A 154 -0.30 -18.18 -1.86
N LEU A 155 0.80 -18.88 -1.55
CA LEU A 155 1.91 -18.36 -0.75
C LEU A 155 2.73 -17.32 -1.52
N LYS A 156 3.02 -17.55 -2.81
CA LYS A 156 3.62 -16.54 -3.69
C LYS A 156 2.72 -15.31 -3.78
N GLU A 157 1.42 -15.46 -4.01
CA GLU A 157 0.44 -14.36 -4.04
C GLU A 157 0.36 -13.59 -2.73
N LEU A 158 0.44 -14.26 -1.58
CA LEU A 158 0.46 -13.59 -0.27
C LEU A 158 1.72 -12.74 -0.09
N ILE A 159 2.89 -13.23 -0.50
CA ILE A 159 4.14 -12.44 -0.46
C ILE A 159 4.11 -11.32 -1.48
N GLU A 160 3.55 -11.57 -2.66
CA GLU A 160 3.34 -10.59 -3.73
C GLU A 160 2.49 -9.42 -3.26
N SER A 161 1.33 -9.70 -2.66
CA SER A 161 0.48 -8.70 -2.00
C SER A 161 1.22 -7.91 -0.91
N ARG A 162 2.08 -8.56 -0.11
CA ARG A 162 2.91 -7.86 0.90
C ARG A 162 3.96 -6.93 0.30
N LEU A 163 4.43 -7.20 -0.92
CA LEU A 163 5.38 -6.35 -1.64
C LEU A 163 4.72 -5.14 -2.29
N ASP A 164 3.52 -5.34 -2.84
CA ASP A 164 2.75 -4.29 -3.49
C ASP A 164 1.98 -3.40 -2.48
N SER A 165 1.97 -3.75 -1.19
CA SER A 165 1.37 -2.96 -0.12
C SER A 165 2.26 -1.82 0.41
N ASP A 166 1.66 -0.85 1.12
CA ASP A 166 2.43 0.21 1.80
C ASP A 166 3.22 -0.37 2.99
N ILE A 167 4.47 -0.78 2.74
CA ILE A 167 5.42 -1.37 3.71
C ILE A 167 5.68 -0.41 4.90
N GLU A 168 5.03 -0.63 6.03
CA GLU A 168 5.25 0.15 7.25
C GLU A 168 6.62 -0.17 7.89
N VAL A 169 7.22 0.84 8.54
CA VAL A 169 8.49 0.73 9.28
C VAL A 169 8.42 1.58 10.55
N SER A 170 8.80 1.03 11.71
CA SER A 170 8.77 1.80 12.98
C SER A 170 10.00 2.68 13.16
N ASP A 171 9.84 3.84 13.79
CA ASP A 171 10.97 4.60 14.34
C ASP A 171 11.24 4.15 15.78
N VAL A 172 12.46 3.64 15.99
CA VAL A 172 12.96 3.05 17.25
C VAL A 172 12.82 4.01 18.44
N ASN A 173 12.77 5.33 18.20
CA ASN A 173 12.80 6.34 19.24
C ASN A 173 11.43 6.87 19.72
N THR A 174 10.29 6.38 19.19
CA THR A 174 8.99 7.01 19.52
C THR A 174 7.79 6.10 19.80
N ASN A 175 7.86 4.77 19.64
CA ASN A 175 6.67 3.89 19.63
C ASN A 175 5.57 4.35 18.64
N ILE A 176 5.94 5.18 17.67
CA ILE A 176 5.12 5.75 16.61
C ILE A 176 5.79 5.37 15.30
N THR A 177 5.02 4.79 14.39
CA THR A 177 5.44 4.50 13.01
C THR A 177 5.65 5.81 12.26
N LYS A 178 6.90 6.28 12.11
CA LYS A 178 7.19 7.48 11.32
C LYS A 178 7.41 7.16 9.84
N LEU A 179 6.90 8.05 9.00
CA LEU A 179 7.32 8.20 7.61
C LEU A 179 8.61 9.04 7.59
N VAL A 180 9.62 8.61 6.84
CA VAL A 180 10.91 9.33 6.67
C VAL A 180 11.06 9.72 5.20
N ALA A 181 11.40 10.98 4.94
CA ALA A 181 11.39 11.58 3.60
C ALA A 181 12.74 12.18 3.19
N VAL A 182 13.56 11.43 2.45
CA VAL A 182 14.78 11.88 1.73
C VAL A 182 14.95 10.97 0.49
N GLY A 183 15.39 11.39 -0.69
CA GLY A 183 15.57 12.73 -1.25
C GLY A 183 15.98 12.66 -2.74
N TYR A 184 15.46 13.53 -3.60
CA TYR A 184 16.07 13.89 -4.89
C TYR A 184 15.70 15.34 -5.22
N GLU A 185 16.72 16.15 -5.47
CA GLU A 185 16.59 17.41 -6.21
C GLU A 185 16.77 17.05 -7.68
N VAL A 186 15.81 17.41 -8.51
CA VAL A 186 16.01 17.46 -9.96
C VAL A 186 16.40 18.89 -10.25
N GLU A 187 17.57 19.08 -10.85
CA GLU A 187 18.03 20.39 -11.32
C GLU A 187 17.01 20.96 -12.30
N ASP A 188 16.67 22.24 -12.14
CA ASP A 188 15.88 22.97 -13.12
C ASP A 188 16.60 22.94 -14.47
N LYS A 189 15.93 22.38 -15.49
CA LYS A 189 16.27 22.68 -16.89
C LYS A 189 15.30 23.71 -17.40
N ASP A 190 15.81 24.93 -17.44
CA ASP A 190 15.30 26.12 -18.11
C ASP A 190 14.19 25.85 -19.13
N SER A 191 12.97 26.23 -18.76
CA SER A 191 11.95 26.68 -19.71
C SER A 191 10.95 27.62 -19.04
N SER A 192 11.45 28.52 -18.20
CA SER A 192 10.73 29.77 -17.90
C SER A 192 10.70 30.63 -19.16
N PRO A 193 9.52 31.01 -19.69
CA PRO A 193 9.44 32.18 -20.54
C PRO A 193 9.61 33.41 -19.64
N ASP A 194 10.83 33.93 -19.58
CA ASP A 194 11.12 35.19 -18.88
C ASP A 194 10.24 36.32 -19.44
N SER A 195 9.41 36.86 -18.57
CA SER A 195 8.74 38.15 -18.78
C SER A 195 8.44 38.77 -17.42
N PRO A 196 9.24 39.75 -16.97
CA PRO A 196 8.98 40.44 -15.72
C PRO A 196 7.72 41.29 -15.90
N LEU A 197 6.63 40.90 -15.23
CA LEU A 197 5.47 41.76 -15.03
C LEU A 197 5.85 42.90 -14.07
N ASN A 198 6.54 43.91 -14.60
CA ASN A 198 6.68 45.20 -13.97
C ASN A 198 5.29 45.78 -13.73
N GLY A 199 4.98 46.07 -12.48
CA GLY A 199 3.65 46.52 -12.09
C GLY A 199 3.36 47.96 -12.49
N THR A 200 2.24 48.15 -13.19
CA THR A 200 1.34 49.31 -13.02
C THR A 200 -0.06 48.85 -13.41
N ASP A 201 -0.84 48.40 -12.43
CA ASP A 201 -2.23 48.82 -12.21
C ASP A 201 -2.85 47.99 -11.08
N GLN A 202 -3.16 48.65 -9.96
CA GLN A 202 -4.05 48.09 -8.94
C GLN A 202 -5.50 48.16 -9.43
N GLN A 203 -5.86 47.28 -10.36
CA GLN A 203 -7.27 46.95 -10.56
C GLN A 203 -7.71 46.00 -9.44
N ASN A 204 -8.91 46.23 -8.90
CA ASN A 204 -9.55 45.31 -7.96
C ASN A 204 -9.73 43.94 -8.65
N GLN A 205 -8.78 43.02 -8.43
CA GLN A 205 -9.03 41.61 -8.69
C GLN A 205 -9.85 41.08 -7.51
N ASP A 206 -11.10 40.73 -7.80
CA ASP A 206 -11.95 40.03 -6.85
C ASP A 206 -11.21 38.79 -6.34
N ILE A 207 -10.97 38.72 -5.04
CA ILE A 207 -10.32 37.56 -4.41
C ILE A 207 -11.21 36.35 -4.70
N PRO A 208 -10.71 35.28 -5.35
CA PRO A 208 -11.52 34.11 -5.70
C PRO A 208 -12.21 33.55 -4.46
N VAL A 209 -13.54 33.65 -4.40
CA VAL A 209 -14.33 33.12 -3.29
C VAL A 209 -14.37 31.60 -3.44
N PHE A 210 -13.63 30.90 -2.58
CA PHE A 210 -13.66 29.44 -2.53
C PHE A 210 -15.06 28.95 -2.19
N ASN A 211 -15.67 28.19 -3.09
CA ASN A 211 -16.92 27.47 -2.84
C ASN A 211 -16.60 25.97 -2.83
N PHE A 212 -16.64 25.36 -1.66
CA PHE A 212 -16.28 23.95 -1.49
C PHE A 212 -17.15 22.99 -2.31
N ASN A 213 -18.44 23.29 -2.49
CA ASN A 213 -19.32 22.44 -3.29
C ASN A 213 -18.92 22.49 -4.77
N THR A 214 -18.79 23.70 -5.35
CA THR A 214 -18.32 23.88 -6.73
C THR A 214 -16.95 23.26 -6.94
N PHE A 215 -16.05 23.37 -5.96
CA PHE A 215 -14.72 22.74 -6.03
C PHE A 215 -14.78 21.20 -6.10
N ILE A 216 -15.72 20.54 -5.40
CA ILE A 216 -15.95 19.09 -5.57
C ILE A 216 -16.55 18.78 -6.95
N GLN A 217 -17.46 19.63 -7.45
CA GLN A 217 -18.05 19.49 -8.77
C GLN A 217 -17.00 19.60 -9.89
N ASP A 218 -16.06 20.52 -9.74
CA ASP A 218 -14.93 20.71 -10.64
C ASP A 218 -13.93 19.55 -10.54
N PHE A 219 -13.71 18.99 -9.35
CA PHE A 219 -12.84 17.82 -9.18
C PHE A 219 -13.39 16.58 -9.88
N VAL A 220 -14.70 16.34 -9.79
CA VAL A 220 -15.36 15.24 -10.52
C VAL A 220 -15.18 15.41 -12.03
N THR A 221 -15.35 16.63 -12.55
CA THR A 221 -15.09 16.97 -13.95
C THR A 221 -13.61 16.82 -14.33
N TYR A 222 -12.68 17.22 -13.44
CA TYR A 222 -11.24 17.10 -13.65
C TYR A 222 -10.85 15.63 -13.81
N VAL A 223 -11.19 14.76 -12.86
CA VAL A 223 -10.83 13.33 -12.92
C VAL A 223 -11.48 12.61 -14.11
N ASN A 224 -12.67 13.07 -14.53
CA ASN A 224 -13.32 12.58 -15.74
C ASN A 224 -12.51 12.88 -17.00
N ASN A 225 -11.97 14.11 -17.12
CA ASN A 225 -11.33 14.59 -18.34
C ASN A 225 -9.79 14.42 -18.36
N ASP A 226 -9.18 14.22 -17.20
CA ASP A 226 -7.76 13.91 -17.01
C ASP A 226 -7.47 12.51 -17.59
N PRO A 227 -6.57 12.37 -18.58
CA PRO A 227 -6.16 11.05 -19.08
C PRO A 227 -5.34 10.31 -18.02
N TYR A 228 -5.61 9.04 -17.81
CA TYR A 228 -4.90 8.20 -16.86
C TYR A 228 -4.28 6.99 -17.54
N GLN A 229 -3.04 6.69 -17.16
CA GLN A 229 -2.29 5.53 -17.60
C GLN A 229 -2.40 4.46 -16.50
N PRO A 230 -3.07 3.32 -16.72
CA PRO A 230 -3.02 2.20 -15.79
C PRO A 230 -1.58 1.71 -15.63
N MET A 231 -1.13 1.60 -14.38
CA MET A 231 0.25 1.21 -14.02
C MET A 231 0.24 -0.08 -13.21
N TYR A 232 1.11 -1.03 -13.57
CA TYR A 232 1.41 -2.20 -12.75
C TYR A 232 2.92 -2.27 -12.52
N ARG A 233 3.36 -2.31 -11.25
CA ARG A 233 4.77 -2.33 -10.82
C ARG A 233 5.67 -1.20 -11.34
N GLY A 234 5.12 -0.22 -12.06
CA GLY A 234 5.86 0.86 -12.70
C GLY A 234 5.96 0.79 -14.21
N ALA A 235 5.50 -0.31 -14.80
CA ALA A 235 5.22 -0.36 -16.22
C ALA A 235 3.79 0.17 -16.48
N PRO A 236 3.57 0.91 -17.58
CA PRO A 236 2.27 0.99 -18.22
C PRO A 236 1.71 -0.43 -18.45
N TYR A 237 0.47 -0.68 -18.03
CA TYR A 237 -0.18 -1.99 -18.13
C TYR A 237 -1.22 -2.07 -19.28
N LEU A 238 -1.84 -0.94 -19.63
CA LEU A 238 -2.84 -0.81 -20.70
C LEU A 238 -2.58 0.48 -21.50
N ASP A 239 -3.41 0.77 -22.50
CA ASP A 239 -3.46 2.11 -23.09
C ASP A 239 -4.04 3.16 -22.11
N PRO A 240 -3.77 4.46 -22.30
CA PRO A 240 -4.39 5.53 -21.51
C PRO A 240 -5.93 5.53 -21.64
N ILE A 241 -6.62 5.68 -20.52
CA ILE A 241 -8.08 5.73 -20.39
C ILE A 241 -8.54 7.09 -19.84
N THR A 242 -9.82 7.41 -20.00
CA THR A 242 -10.43 8.70 -19.59
C THR A 242 -11.85 8.42 -19.08
N GLY A 243 -12.37 9.23 -18.16
CA GLY A 243 -13.69 9.03 -17.57
C GLY A 243 -13.71 8.09 -16.35
N TRP A 244 -14.58 8.38 -15.38
CA TRP A 244 -14.69 7.60 -14.12
C TRP A 244 -15.03 6.12 -14.36
N SER A 245 -15.91 5.85 -15.31
CA SER A 245 -16.42 4.50 -15.58
C SER A 245 -15.38 3.58 -16.22
N ASP A 246 -14.56 4.10 -17.13
CA ASP A 246 -13.47 3.33 -17.74
C ASP A 246 -12.34 3.09 -16.72
N ARG A 247 -12.03 4.09 -15.88
CA ARG A 247 -11.07 3.95 -14.76
C ARG A 247 -11.48 2.83 -13.80
N LEU A 248 -12.76 2.74 -13.44
CA LEU A 248 -13.26 1.66 -12.58
C LEU A 248 -13.28 0.31 -13.33
N SER A 249 -13.68 0.28 -14.60
CA SER A 249 -13.75 -0.96 -15.39
C SER A 249 -12.37 -1.61 -15.60
N ASN A 250 -11.30 -0.81 -15.55
CA ASN A 250 -9.90 -1.28 -15.62
C ASN A 250 -9.24 -1.41 -14.24
N TYR A 251 -10.02 -1.40 -13.14
CA TYR A 251 -9.50 -1.67 -11.80
C TYR A 251 -9.00 -3.11 -11.67
N PHE A 252 -7.88 -3.28 -10.97
CA PHE A 252 -7.36 -4.57 -10.53
C PHE A 252 -6.63 -4.45 -9.18
N TRP A 253 -6.62 -5.50 -8.36
CA TRP A 253 -5.81 -5.56 -7.13
C TRP A 253 -5.68 -7.00 -6.60
N PRO A 254 -4.48 -7.46 -6.18
CA PRO A 254 -3.17 -6.78 -6.27
C PRO A 254 -2.54 -6.80 -7.66
N LYS A 255 -2.91 -7.77 -8.50
CA LYS A 255 -2.35 -8.01 -9.83
C LYS A 255 -3.43 -7.97 -10.92
N PRO A 256 -3.09 -7.74 -12.20
CA PRO A 256 -4.09 -7.46 -13.23
C PRO A 256 -5.07 -8.59 -13.55
N GLU A 257 -4.68 -9.84 -13.29
CA GLU A 257 -5.54 -11.01 -13.42
C GLU A 257 -6.70 -10.98 -12.41
N ILE A 258 -6.54 -10.26 -11.30
CA ILE A 258 -7.56 -10.03 -10.26
C ILE A 258 -8.22 -8.68 -10.53
N ASN A 259 -9.04 -8.67 -11.58
CA ASN A 259 -9.79 -7.50 -12.05
C ASN A 259 -10.93 -7.09 -11.09
N LEU A 260 -11.72 -6.09 -11.50
CA LEU A 260 -12.86 -5.58 -10.73
C LEU A 260 -13.85 -6.68 -10.30
N ASP A 261 -14.30 -7.54 -11.21
CA ASP A 261 -15.33 -8.55 -10.92
C ASP A 261 -14.82 -9.61 -9.92
N VAL A 262 -13.58 -10.08 -10.10
CA VAL A 262 -12.94 -11.00 -9.16
C VAL A 262 -12.73 -10.32 -7.80
N THR A 263 -12.32 -9.04 -7.79
CA THR A 263 -12.17 -8.26 -6.56
C THR A 263 -13.50 -8.14 -5.82
N LEU A 264 -14.57 -7.69 -6.47
CA LEU A 264 -15.90 -7.51 -5.84
C LEU A 264 -16.46 -8.84 -5.30
N THR A 265 -16.21 -9.95 -6.01
CA THR A 265 -16.55 -11.29 -5.54
C THR A 265 -15.80 -11.64 -4.26
N ASN A 266 -14.48 -11.47 -4.24
CA ASN A 266 -13.64 -11.73 -3.06
C ASN A 266 -14.02 -10.83 -1.87
N LEU A 267 -14.31 -9.55 -2.12
CA LEU A 267 -14.73 -8.59 -1.09
C LEU A 267 -16.07 -8.96 -0.45
N THR A 268 -16.98 -9.63 -1.16
CA THR A 268 -18.28 -10.04 -0.61
C THR A 268 -18.12 -10.94 0.62
N HIS A 269 -17.15 -11.86 0.59
CA HIS A 269 -16.84 -12.74 1.73
C HIS A 269 -16.27 -11.98 2.93
N ILE A 270 -15.45 -10.95 2.69
CA ILE A 270 -14.85 -10.12 3.75
C ILE A 270 -15.87 -9.13 4.32
N ASN A 271 -16.78 -8.59 3.49
CA ASN A 271 -17.81 -7.65 3.91
C ASN A 271 -18.93 -8.30 4.73
N THR A 272 -19.31 -9.55 4.43
CA THR A 272 -20.49 -10.20 5.04
C THR A 272 -20.48 -10.18 6.59
N PRO A 273 -19.37 -10.53 7.29
CA PRO A 273 -19.34 -10.51 8.76
C PRO A 273 -19.39 -9.12 9.40
N ALA A 274 -19.13 -8.04 8.64
CA ALA A 274 -19.05 -6.69 9.19
C ALA A 274 -20.36 -6.23 9.85
N ALA A 275 -21.51 -6.64 9.29
CA ALA A 275 -22.83 -6.31 9.83
C ALA A 275 -23.07 -6.93 11.22
N ASP A 276 -22.72 -8.20 11.40
CA ASP A 276 -22.86 -8.91 12.67
C ASP A 276 -21.95 -8.29 13.75
N PHE A 277 -20.70 -7.98 13.39
CA PHE A 277 -19.73 -7.37 14.30
C PHE A 277 -20.12 -5.94 14.71
N MET A 278 -20.61 -5.11 13.78
CA MET A 278 -21.08 -3.77 14.10
C MET A 278 -22.40 -3.79 14.89
N GLY A 279 -23.29 -4.75 14.63
CA GLY A 279 -24.50 -4.97 15.42
C GLY A 279 -24.21 -5.41 16.86
N ALA A 280 -23.16 -6.21 17.08
CA ALA A 280 -22.75 -6.72 18.39
C ALA A 280 -21.87 -5.74 19.21
N ILE A 281 -21.55 -4.55 18.69
CA ILE A 281 -20.43 -3.73 19.19
C ILE A 281 -20.48 -3.37 20.68
N ASN A 282 -21.66 -3.14 21.23
CA ASN A 282 -21.85 -2.79 22.64
C ASN A 282 -21.91 -4.00 23.59
N ASN A 283 -21.98 -5.22 23.05
CA ASN A 283 -22.12 -6.46 23.83
C ASN A 283 -21.58 -7.67 23.02
N PHE A 284 -20.28 -7.67 22.75
CA PHE A 284 -19.61 -8.76 22.03
C PHE A 284 -19.64 -10.06 22.87
N PRO A 285 -20.17 -11.18 22.33
CA PRO A 285 -20.02 -12.49 22.96
C PRO A 285 -18.56 -12.92 22.98
N LYS A 286 -18.11 -13.55 24.08
CA LYS A 286 -16.73 -14.05 24.22
C LYS A 286 -16.31 -14.98 23.08
N ASP A 287 -17.24 -15.82 22.64
CA ASP A 287 -17.00 -16.81 21.58
C ASP A 287 -16.80 -16.14 20.21
N SER A 288 -17.27 -14.90 20.03
CA SER A 288 -17.06 -14.10 18.82
C SER A 288 -15.71 -13.38 18.77
N HIS A 289 -14.91 -13.41 19.85
CA HIS A 289 -13.62 -12.71 19.89
C HIS A 289 -12.62 -13.25 18.85
N VAL A 290 -12.58 -14.58 18.67
CA VAL A 290 -11.71 -15.23 17.69
C VAL A 290 -12.13 -14.86 16.28
N ALA A 291 -13.43 -14.96 15.97
CA ALA A 291 -13.98 -14.60 14.67
C ALA A 291 -13.70 -13.13 14.28
N LEU A 292 -13.77 -12.19 15.24
CA LEU A 292 -13.43 -10.78 14.97
C LEU A 292 -11.95 -10.59 14.63
N VAL A 293 -11.05 -11.29 15.33
CA VAL A 293 -9.60 -11.25 15.06
C VAL A 293 -9.28 -11.90 13.71
N ASP A 294 -9.91 -13.03 13.39
CA ASP A 294 -9.73 -13.73 12.11
C ASP A 294 -10.26 -12.91 10.92
N TRP A 295 -11.35 -12.17 11.10
CA TRP A 295 -11.87 -11.24 10.10
C TRP A 295 -10.93 -10.06 9.86
N ALA A 296 -10.41 -9.43 10.92
CA ALA A 296 -9.38 -8.39 10.77
C ALA A 296 -8.11 -8.94 10.09
N ASN A 297 -7.69 -10.16 10.43
CA ASN A 297 -6.57 -10.84 9.75
C ASN A 297 -6.83 -11.07 8.26
N GLN A 298 -8.06 -11.42 7.85
CA GLN A 298 -8.42 -11.55 6.43
C GLN A 298 -8.31 -10.20 5.69
N ILE A 299 -8.77 -9.10 6.29
CA ILE A 299 -8.63 -7.75 5.74
C ILE A 299 -7.15 -7.36 5.58
N PHE A 300 -6.32 -7.65 6.60
CA PHE A 300 -4.87 -7.38 6.54
C PHE A 300 -4.16 -8.23 5.48
N LYS A 301 -4.54 -9.50 5.30
CA LYS A 301 -4.01 -10.38 4.24
C LYS A 301 -4.40 -9.87 2.85
N TRP A 302 -5.68 -9.57 2.62
CA TRP A 302 -6.16 -9.02 1.34
C TRP A 302 -5.50 -7.68 0.98
N GLY A 303 -5.30 -6.81 1.97
CA GLY A 303 -4.62 -5.53 1.80
C GLY A 303 -3.09 -5.60 1.78
N GLY A 304 -2.49 -6.79 1.87
CA GLY A 304 -1.03 -7.01 1.89
C GLY A 304 -0.31 -6.45 3.12
N VAL A 305 -1.02 -6.06 4.18
CA VAL A 305 -0.47 -5.36 5.35
C VAL A 305 -0.67 -6.12 6.67
N PRO A 306 -0.08 -7.33 6.85
CA PRO A 306 -0.12 -8.07 8.11
C PRO A 306 0.23 -7.20 9.32
N GLN A 307 -0.57 -7.30 10.38
CA GLN A 307 -0.38 -6.58 11.64
C GLN A 307 -0.24 -7.59 12.80
N THR A 308 0.46 -7.19 13.86
CA THR A 308 0.40 -7.88 15.16
C THR A 308 -0.51 -7.09 16.10
N PHE A 309 -1.59 -7.72 16.56
CA PHE A 309 -2.65 -7.09 17.33
C PHE A 309 -3.40 -8.10 18.20
N ILE A 310 -4.21 -7.58 19.12
CA ILE A 310 -5.12 -8.34 19.99
C ILE A 310 -6.57 -7.89 19.75
N TYR A 311 -7.52 -8.68 20.26
CA TYR A 311 -8.97 -8.42 20.13
C TYR A 311 -9.37 -6.96 20.44
N SER A 312 -8.82 -6.36 21.50
CA SER A 312 -9.19 -4.99 21.91
C SER A 312 -8.75 -3.92 20.89
N ASP A 313 -7.68 -4.15 20.12
CA ASP A 313 -7.28 -3.21 19.07
C ASP A 313 -8.34 -3.13 17.96
N VAL A 314 -8.93 -4.28 17.59
CA VAL A 314 -9.99 -4.37 16.59
C VAL A 314 -11.29 -3.74 17.13
N LEU A 315 -11.63 -4.03 18.39
CA LEU A 315 -12.82 -3.47 19.03
C LEU A 315 -12.75 -1.94 19.14
N ASP A 316 -11.60 -1.37 19.53
CA ASP A 316 -11.42 0.08 19.61
C ASP A 316 -11.56 0.77 18.24
N VAL A 317 -11.08 0.12 17.17
CA VAL A 317 -11.24 0.59 15.79
C VAL A 317 -12.71 0.56 15.36
N LEU A 318 -13.42 -0.54 15.60
CA LEU A 318 -14.87 -0.63 15.34
C LEU A 318 -15.66 0.42 16.14
N SER A 319 -15.30 0.63 17.42
CA SER A 319 -15.93 1.64 18.27
C SER A 319 -15.72 3.04 17.71
N SER A 320 -14.52 3.33 17.19
CA SER A 320 -14.23 4.61 16.54
C SER A 320 -15.06 4.82 15.27
N VAL A 321 -15.28 3.76 14.48
CA VAL A 321 -16.15 3.78 13.30
C VAL A 321 -17.61 4.04 13.69
N SER A 322 -18.13 3.32 14.69
CA SER A 322 -19.51 3.46 15.16
C SER A 322 -19.81 4.82 15.81
N LEU A 323 -18.84 5.43 16.49
CA LEU A 323 -18.98 6.73 17.14
C LEU A 323 -18.68 7.92 16.20
N GLY A 324 -18.02 7.68 15.06
CA GLY A 324 -17.57 8.73 14.14
C GLY A 324 -16.45 9.63 14.71
N VAL A 325 -15.81 9.20 15.81
CA VAL A 325 -14.73 9.90 16.52
C VAL A 325 -13.72 8.88 17.07
N PRO A 326 -12.46 9.25 17.34
CA PRO A 326 -11.48 8.32 17.89
C PRO A 326 -11.90 7.80 19.28
N HIS A 327 -11.84 6.48 19.48
CA HIS A 327 -12.16 5.80 20.74
C HIS A 327 -10.91 5.17 21.36
N ASN A 328 -10.71 5.33 22.68
CA ASN A 328 -9.60 4.75 23.43
C ASN A 328 -8.24 4.92 22.71
N ASN A 329 -7.55 3.81 22.43
CA ASN A 329 -6.25 3.76 21.74
C ASN A 329 -6.39 3.17 20.33
N ALA A 330 -7.55 3.35 19.69
CA ALA A 330 -7.86 2.80 18.37
C ALA A 330 -6.74 3.07 17.37
N ARG A 331 -6.07 2.00 16.95
CA ARG A 331 -4.90 2.09 16.08
C ARG A 331 -5.28 2.70 14.73
N MET A 332 -4.38 3.48 14.15
CA MET A 332 -4.59 4.09 12.85
C MET A 332 -3.30 4.11 12.04
N ASN A 333 -3.35 3.50 10.85
CA ASN A 333 -2.28 3.38 9.85
C ASN A 333 -2.90 2.86 8.52
N SER A 334 -2.11 2.58 7.48
CA SER A 334 -2.65 2.14 6.17
C SER A 334 -3.31 0.74 6.18
N GLY A 335 -3.14 -0.03 7.26
CA GLY A 335 -3.87 -1.27 7.51
C GLY A 335 -5.16 -1.03 8.29
N TRP A 336 -5.12 -0.25 9.37
CA TRP A 336 -6.30 0.01 10.20
C TRP A 336 -7.35 0.87 9.50
N THR A 337 -6.99 1.69 8.51
CA THR A 337 -7.98 2.30 7.59
C THR A 337 -8.78 1.26 6.81
N LYS A 338 -8.20 0.09 6.50
CA LYS A 338 -8.91 -1.02 5.86
C LYS A 338 -9.95 -1.57 6.83
N VAL A 339 -9.56 -2.00 8.02
CA VAL A 339 -10.51 -2.49 9.05
C VAL A 339 -11.63 -1.47 9.31
N ALA A 340 -11.30 -0.18 9.40
CA ALA A 340 -12.27 0.89 9.58
C ALA A 340 -13.24 1.05 8.39
N SER A 341 -12.73 0.99 7.15
CA SER A 341 -13.53 1.06 5.93
C SER A 341 -14.49 -0.13 5.81
N PHE A 342 -13.99 -1.37 5.93
CA PHE A 342 -14.81 -2.59 5.90
C PHE A 342 -15.88 -2.61 7.01
N ALA A 343 -15.54 -2.22 8.24
CA ALA A 343 -16.51 -2.08 9.33
C ALA A 343 -17.61 -1.05 8.99
N SER A 344 -17.24 0.05 8.35
CA SER A 344 -18.18 1.13 8.04
C SER A 344 -19.21 0.78 6.96
N GLU A 345 -18.97 -0.23 6.12
CA GLU A 345 -19.93 -0.63 5.07
C GLU A 345 -21.25 -1.15 5.67
N ALA A 346 -21.22 -1.68 6.90
CA ALA A 346 -22.39 -2.06 7.68
C ALA A 346 -23.22 -0.87 8.21
N LEU A 347 -22.69 0.35 8.16
CA LEU A 347 -23.37 1.57 8.61
C LEU A 347 -24.13 2.25 7.46
N PRO A 348 -25.01 3.23 7.74
CA PRO A 348 -25.67 4.01 6.69
C PRO A 348 -24.67 4.71 5.75
N PRO A 349 -24.98 4.90 4.45
CA PRO A 349 -24.03 5.42 3.46
C PRO A 349 -23.40 6.79 3.76
N HIS A 350 -23.98 7.60 4.65
CA HIS A 350 -23.40 8.88 5.08
C HIS A 350 -22.26 8.72 6.12
N GLN A 351 -22.04 7.51 6.64
CA GLN A 351 -21.01 7.15 7.63
C GLN A 351 -19.87 6.31 7.02
N HIS A 352 -20.06 5.77 5.81
CA HIS A 352 -19.06 4.97 5.09
C HIS A 352 -17.69 5.68 5.01
N LEU A 353 -16.64 4.96 5.41
CA LEU A 353 -15.25 5.40 5.45
C LEU A 353 -14.45 4.75 4.33
N VAL A 354 -13.42 5.45 3.87
CA VAL A 354 -12.46 4.93 2.89
C VAL A 354 -11.20 4.37 3.54
N ILE A 355 -10.53 3.48 2.82
CA ILE A 355 -9.11 3.19 2.94
C ILE A 355 -8.33 4.48 2.61
N TRP A 356 -8.20 5.38 3.59
CA TRP A 356 -7.39 6.59 3.44
C TRP A 356 -5.89 6.27 3.57
N ASP A 357 -5.37 5.51 2.61
CA ASP A 357 -3.95 5.23 2.48
C ASP A 357 -3.24 6.24 1.57
N SER A 358 -1.97 5.97 1.24
CA SER A 358 -1.16 6.89 0.46
C SER A 358 -1.68 7.14 -0.94
N ARG A 359 -2.38 6.18 -1.58
CA ARG A 359 -2.81 6.28 -2.97
C ARG A 359 -4.03 7.19 -3.11
N VAL A 360 -5.06 6.90 -2.32
CA VAL A 360 -6.30 7.68 -2.28
C VAL A 360 -5.99 9.13 -1.86
N ALA A 361 -5.15 9.31 -0.84
CA ALA A 361 -4.71 10.63 -0.43
C ALA A 361 -3.90 11.35 -1.52
N HIS A 362 -2.96 10.70 -2.19
CA HIS A 362 -2.16 11.31 -3.26
C HIS A 362 -3.03 11.74 -4.46
N SER A 363 -3.93 10.86 -4.90
CA SER A 363 -4.86 11.09 -6.01
C SER A 363 -5.77 12.30 -5.81
N ILE A 364 -6.26 12.51 -4.58
CA ILE A 364 -7.07 13.68 -4.21
C ILE A 364 -6.18 14.92 -4.00
N VAL A 365 -5.20 14.85 -3.10
CA VAL A 365 -4.47 16.02 -2.58
C VAL A 365 -3.62 16.69 -3.67
N THR A 366 -3.01 15.92 -4.58
CA THR A 366 -2.23 16.51 -5.68
C THR A 366 -3.10 17.21 -6.72
N ARG A 367 -4.32 16.72 -6.98
CA ARG A 367 -5.28 17.37 -7.88
C ARG A 367 -5.91 18.60 -7.23
N PHE A 368 -6.27 18.52 -5.95
CA PHE A 368 -6.71 19.68 -5.19
C PHE A 368 -5.66 20.80 -5.18
N GLU A 369 -4.38 20.48 -4.93
CA GLU A 369 -3.29 21.47 -5.01
C GLU A 369 -3.21 22.13 -6.40
N ARG A 370 -3.31 21.36 -7.49
CA ARG A 370 -3.35 21.91 -8.86
C ARG A 370 -4.56 22.80 -9.11
N MET A 371 -5.75 22.41 -8.66
CA MET A 371 -6.97 23.18 -8.84
C MET A 371 -6.95 24.48 -8.04
N LEU A 372 -6.44 24.45 -6.79
CA LEU A 372 -6.24 25.66 -5.98
C LEU A 372 -5.25 26.61 -6.66
N LEU A 373 -4.10 26.11 -7.14
CA LEU A 373 -3.13 26.87 -7.94
C LEU A 373 -3.75 27.53 -9.17
N GLN A 374 -4.47 26.75 -9.97
CA GLN A 374 -5.11 27.22 -11.20
C GLN A 374 -6.21 28.26 -10.93
N GLY A 375 -6.90 28.15 -9.79
CA GLY A 375 -7.86 29.14 -9.30
C GLY A 375 -7.23 30.35 -8.60
N GLY A 376 -5.90 30.46 -8.53
CA GLY A 376 -5.20 31.56 -7.84
C GLY A 376 -5.27 31.52 -6.30
N ILE A 377 -5.68 30.39 -5.72
CA ILE A 377 -5.85 30.21 -4.28
C ILE A 377 -4.54 29.72 -3.67
N ILE A 378 -3.86 30.62 -2.95
CA ILE A 378 -2.52 30.38 -2.37
C ILE A 378 -2.60 29.76 -0.95
N GLY A 379 -3.72 29.94 -0.24
CA GLY A 379 -3.95 29.37 1.10
C GLY A 379 -4.73 28.05 1.06
N LEU A 380 -4.56 27.18 2.06
CA LEU A 380 -5.40 25.99 2.20
C LEU A 380 -6.77 26.40 2.79
N PRO A 381 -7.90 26.15 2.10
CA PRO A 381 -9.24 26.38 2.65
C PRO A 381 -9.50 25.56 3.92
N GLU A 382 -10.34 26.07 4.82
CA GLU A 382 -10.63 25.44 6.11
C GLU A 382 -11.23 24.04 5.95
N GLU A 383 -12.09 23.88 4.94
CA GLU A 383 -12.74 22.61 4.58
C GLU A 383 -11.74 21.52 4.15
N LEU A 384 -10.57 21.92 3.64
CA LEU A 384 -9.51 21.01 3.18
C LEU A 384 -8.40 20.77 4.22
N ASN A 385 -8.32 21.60 5.26
CA ASN A 385 -7.34 21.44 6.35
C ASN A 385 -7.43 20.07 7.04
N GLY A 386 -8.61 19.44 7.02
CA GLY A 386 -8.88 18.14 7.62
C GLY A 386 -8.11 16.96 7.01
N ILE A 387 -7.84 16.93 5.70
CA ILE A 387 -7.40 15.68 5.05
C ILE A 387 -5.89 15.46 5.16
N GLY A 388 -5.07 16.46 4.82
CA GLY A 388 -3.60 16.33 4.82
C GLY A 388 -3.06 15.35 3.76
N TYR A 389 -1.74 15.38 3.55
CA TYR A 389 -1.07 14.41 2.68
C TYR A 389 -0.73 13.13 3.45
N VAL A 390 -0.79 11.98 2.77
CA VAL A 390 -0.21 10.72 3.27
C VAL A 390 0.94 10.37 2.34
N GLN A 391 2.16 10.22 2.88
CA GLN A 391 3.33 9.96 2.05
C GLN A 391 3.36 8.51 1.58
N GLY A 392 3.28 8.30 0.27
CA GLY A 392 3.53 7.00 -0.35
C GLY A 392 4.98 6.55 -0.16
N ARG A 393 5.16 5.22 -0.12
CA ARG A 393 6.46 4.57 -0.11
C ARG A 393 6.69 3.90 -1.46
N GLY A 394 7.89 4.07 -2.01
CA GLY A 394 8.37 3.25 -3.11
C GLY A 394 7.73 3.41 -4.48
N GLY A 395 8.31 2.65 -5.42
CA GLY A 395 7.90 2.42 -6.81
C GLY A 395 7.10 3.53 -7.51
N ASN A 396 7.75 4.28 -8.40
CA ASN A 396 7.13 5.05 -9.51
C ASN A 396 6.38 6.34 -9.14
N ARG A 397 5.90 6.45 -7.90
CA ARG A 397 5.26 7.64 -7.35
C ARG A 397 6.20 8.85 -7.42
N LYS A 398 5.99 9.76 -8.39
CA LYS A 398 6.72 11.03 -8.48
C LYS A 398 6.50 11.83 -7.19
N ARG A 399 7.59 12.31 -6.56
CA ARG A 399 7.48 13.22 -5.41
C ARG A 399 6.83 14.52 -5.84
N TYR A 400 5.54 14.66 -5.56
CA TYR A 400 4.86 15.93 -5.75
C TYR A 400 5.32 16.90 -4.67
N ARG A 401 6.11 17.92 -5.05
CA ARG A 401 6.35 19.08 -4.20
C ARG A 401 5.07 19.90 -4.21
N TYR A 402 4.39 19.97 -3.07
CA TYR A 402 3.25 20.86 -2.89
C TYR A 402 3.78 22.30 -2.88
N ASN A 403 3.51 23.04 -3.96
CA ASN A 403 4.13 24.34 -4.23
C ASN A 403 3.44 25.50 -3.51
N THR A 404 2.25 25.29 -2.97
CA THR A 404 1.33 26.38 -2.57
C THR A 404 0.89 26.27 -1.13
N THR A 405 0.53 25.07 -0.66
CA THR A 405 -0.15 24.96 0.65
C THR A 405 0.55 24.07 1.68
N ARG A 406 0.34 24.44 2.96
CA ARG A 406 0.85 23.72 4.14
C ARG A 406 0.02 22.47 4.44
N TRP A 407 -0.11 21.54 3.49
CA TRP A 407 -0.75 20.25 3.76
C TRP A 407 -0.08 19.59 4.97
N ARG A 408 -0.85 19.38 6.04
CA ARG A 408 -0.38 18.65 7.21
C ARG A 408 -0.17 17.18 6.86
N ASN A 409 0.73 16.50 7.58
CA ASN A 409 0.84 15.04 7.46
C ASN A 409 -0.42 14.40 8.08
N GLY A 410 -1.21 13.70 7.25
CA GLY A 410 -2.43 13.01 7.63
C GLY A 410 -2.23 11.54 8.06
N TYR A 411 -1.03 10.99 7.88
CA TYR A 411 -0.77 9.57 8.14
C TYR A 411 -0.96 9.19 9.61
N GLY A 412 -1.68 8.08 9.84
CA GLY A 412 -1.92 7.54 11.18
C GLY A 412 -2.89 8.37 12.03
N ARG A 413 -3.72 9.21 11.41
CA ARG A 413 -4.65 10.09 12.13
C ARG A 413 -6.11 9.84 11.75
N TRP A 414 -6.94 9.59 12.76
CA TRP A 414 -8.38 9.41 12.61
C TRP A 414 -9.10 10.65 12.05
N ASP A 415 -8.71 11.86 12.46
CA ASP A 415 -9.32 13.11 11.97
C ASP A 415 -9.15 13.25 10.44
N THR A 416 -7.99 12.86 9.92
CA THR A 416 -7.75 12.72 8.48
C THR A 416 -8.66 11.69 7.83
N VAL A 417 -8.84 10.48 8.39
CA VAL A 417 -9.69 9.44 7.80
C VAL A 417 -11.15 9.90 7.71
N PHE A 418 -11.70 10.50 8.77
CA PHE A 418 -13.09 10.96 8.79
C PHE A 418 -13.33 12.09 7.79
N GLN A 419 -12.42 13.07 7.69
CA GLN A 419 -12.54 14.18 6.74
C GLN A 419 -12.29 13.74 5.30
N GLY A 420 -11.29 12.90 5.05
CA GLY A 420 -11.04 12.32 3.72
C GLY A 420 -12.22 11.50 3.21
N SER A 421 -12.82 10.68 4.09
CA SER A 421 -14.05 9.94 3.80
C SER A 421 -15.24 10.85 3.51
N LYS A 422 -15.36 12.00 4.20
CA LYS A 422 -16.39 13.01 3.90
C LYS A 422 -16.24 13.55 2.47
N ILE A 423 -15.01 13.81 2.02
CA ILE A 423 -14.74 14.24 0.65
C ILE A 423 -15.12 13.17 -0.36
N VAL A 424 -14.74 11.90 -0.14
CA VAL A 424 -15.12 10.80 -1.05
C VAL A 424 -16.63 10.57 -1.10
N ARG A 425 -17.36 10.78 0.01
CA ARG A 425 -18.83 10.78 0.02
C ARG A 425 -19.42 11.90 -0.84
N LEU A 426 -18.86 13.11 -0.80
CA LEU A 426 -19.31 14.22 -1.66
C LEU A 426 -19.01 13.95 -3.14
N ILE A 427 -17.86 13.36 -3.47
CA ILE A 427 -17.51 12.91 -4.83
C ILE A 427 -18.52 11.86 -5.33
N ARG A 428 -18.83 10.84 -4.50
CA ARG A 428 -19.86 9.82 -4.78
C ARG A 428 -21.24 10.46 -5.03
N ASP A 429 -21.64 11.40 -4.19
CA ASP A 429 -22.94 12.03 -4.27
C ASP A 429 -23.07 12.90 -5.54
N GLU A 430 -22.00 13.55 -5.97
CA GLU A 430 -21.95 14.29 -7.23
C GLU A 430 -21.90 13.38 -8.47
N LEU A 431 -21.18 12.25 -8.42
CA LEU A 431 -21.24 11.24 -9.49
C LEU A 431 -22.65 10.68 -9.67
N ASN A 432 -23.35 10.43 -8.55
CA ASN A 432 -24.74 9.98 -8.55
C ASN A 432 -25.74 11.08 -8.94
N SER A 433 -25.44 12.37 -8.70
CA SER A 433 -26.28 13.49 -9.15
C SER A 433 -26.25 13.66 -10.68
N ARG A 434 -25.10 13.34 -11.31
CA ARG A 434 -24.85 13.45 -12.76
C ARG A 434 -25.08 12.16 -13.55
N ASN A 435 -25.85 11.19 -13.04
CA ASN A 435 -25.94 9.80 -13.52
C ASN A 435 -26.61 9.58 -14.91
N GLY A 436 -26.16 10.30 -15.93
CA GLY A 436 -26.29 9.96 -17.34
C GLY A 436 -25.10 9.15 -17.84
N ASN A 437 -25.08 8.80 -19.13
CA ASN A 437 -24.15 7.82 -19.71
C ASN A 437 -22.66 8.06 -19.39
N GLU A 438 -22.21 9.31 -19.26
CA GLU A 438 -20.82 9.68 -19.00
C GLU A 438 -20.35 9.35 -17.56
N PHE A 439 -21.20 9.62 -16.56
CA PHE A 439 -20.87 9.42 -15.14
C PHE A 439 -21.52 8.17 -14.55
N LYS A 440 -22.18 7.33 -15.36
CA LYS A 440 -22.88 6.14 -14.88
C LYS A 440 -21.90 5.06 -14.45
N CYS A 441 -22.04 4.56 -13.22
CA CYS A 441 -21.20 3.48 -12.72
C CYS A 441 -21.32 2.23 -13.64
N PRO A 442 -20.21 1.60 -14.07
CA PRO A 442 -20.25 0.40 -14.90
C PRO A 442 -20.85 -0.82 -14.18
N VAL A 443 -20.82 -0.82 -12.85
CA VAL A 443 -21.33 -1.87 -11.97
C VAL A 443 -22.44 -1.34 -11.05
N ASN A 444 -22.94 -2.19 -10.13
CA ASN A 444 -23.88 -1.80 -9.07
C ASN A 444 -25.13 -1.03 -9.59
N ASN A 445 -25.71 -1.51 -10.70
CA ASN A 445 -26.88 -0.91 -11.35
C ASN A 445 -26.73 0.58 -11.74
N GLY A 446 -25.51 1.08 -11.94
CA GLY A 446 -25.25 2.49 -12.24
C GLY A 446 -25.07 3.39 -11.02
N ILE A 447 -25.03 2.84 -9.80
CA ILE A 447 -24.93 3.64 -8.56
C ILE A 447 -23.51 3.56 -8.00
N TRP A 448 -22.87 4.71 -7.82
CA TRP A 448 -21.57 4.80 -7.16
C TRP A 448 -21.71 4.62 -5.64
N THR A 449 -20.84 3.79 -5.06
CA THR A 449 -20.64 3.67 -3.61
C THR A 449 -19.31 4.33 -3.21
N VAL A 450 -19.08 4.52 -1.91
CA VAL A 450 -17.79 5.04 -1.40
C VAL A 450 -16.63 4.13 -1.83
N ARG A 451 -16.82 2.80 -1.75
CA ARG A 451 -15.85 1.80 -2.18
C ARG A 451 -15.48 1.90 -3.66
N LEU A 452 -16.47 2.09 -4.54
CA LEU A 452 -16.24 2.15 -5.98
C LEU A 452 -15.52 3.45 -6.40
N VAL A 453 -15.77 4.56 -5.70
CA VAL A 453 -15.01 5.81 -5.89
C VAL A 453 -13.60 5.68 -5.33
N GLU A 454 -13.43 5.06 -4.16
CA GLU A 454 -12.13 4.72 -3.58
C GLU A 454 -11.27 3.87 -4.53
N MET A 455 -11.85 2.84 -5.15
CA MET A 455 -11.16 1.96 -6.10
C MET A 455 -10.52 2.74 -7.26
N VAL A 456 -11.25 3.70 -7.86
CA VAL A 456 -10.70 4.60 -8.88
C VAL A 456 -9.55 5.43 -8.29
N LEU A 457 -9.79 6.13 -7.18
CA LEU A 457 -8.81 7.02 -6.56
C LEU A 457 -7.54 6.29 -6.07
N PHE A 458 -7.65 5.01 -5.74
CA PHE A 458 -6.55 4.14 -5.35
C PHE A 458 -5.66 3.75 -6.54
N MET A 459 -6.24 3.45 -7.70
CA MET A 459 -5.46 3.19 -8.92
C MET A 459 -4.80 4.46 -9.46
N ASP A 460 -5.49 5.59 -9.36
CA ASP A 460 -4.99 6.93 -9.66
C ASP A 460 -3.79 7.40 -8.82
N GLY A 461 -3.51 6.74 -7.69
CA GLY A 461 -2.44 7.11 -6.75
C GLY A 461 -1.10 6.40 -6.99
N TYR A 462 -0.89 5.79 -8.16
CA TYR A 462 0.33 5.09 -8.58
C TYR A 462 1.38 6.02 -9.21
#